data_AF-A0A4W3HI96-F1
#
_entry.id   AF-A0A4W3HI96-F1
#
_cell.length_a   1.000
_cell.length_b   1.000
_cell.length_c   1.000
_cell.angle_alpha   90.00
_cell.angle_beta   90.00
_cell.angle_gamma   90.00
#
_symmetry.space_group_name_H-M   'P 1'
#
loop_
_entity.id
_entity.type
_entity.pdbx_description
1 polymer ?
#
loop_
_entity_poly.entity_id
_entity_poly.type
_entity_poly.pdbx_seq_one_letter_code
_entity_poly.pdbx_strand_id
1 'polypeptide(L)'
;MLNDIRCAYKAREEQLASAARNYKKRMKDIYKKHEMLLIAYRSQREQILGLKNEDLDAGPSEVEFVVTDSELLSGQAQELNRLREDKACLESQLRNGLEQVKGSGEMGGDCWLESETRGKVNDGNWMELKKQMREFTLTTQEELESERGQLSSRLKVTEGQLAELQDYVDKHLGRYKEEIVRLRKLIGSEVPLNYQC
;
A
#
# COMPACT_ATOMS: atom_id res chain seq x y z
N MET A 1 36.36 -31.41 -6.07
CA MET A 1 36.19 -30.63 -7.31
C MET A 1 34.73 -30.24 -7.58
N LEU A 2 33.81 -31.17 -7.87
CA LEU A 2 32.41 -30.81 -8.16
C LEU A 2 31.67 -30.18 -6.98
N ASN A 3 31.95 -30.65 -5.75
CA ASN A 3 31.40 -30.06 -4.53
C ASN A 3 31.95 -28.65 -4.30
N ASP A 4 33.24 -28.43 -4.54
CA ASP A 4 33.88 -27.11 -4.39
C ASP A 4 33.30 -26.10 -5.40
N ILE A 5 33.04 -26.54 -6.63
CA ILE A 5 32.35 -25.74 -7.66
C ILE A 5 30.93 -25.40 -7.20
N ARG A 6 30.15 -26.36 -6.70
CA ARG A 6 28.79 -26.09 -6.16
C ARG A 6 28.83 -25.11 -4.99
N CYS A 7 29.78 -25.25 -4.08
CA CYS A 7 29.97 -24.34 -2.95
C CYS A 7 30.32 -22.93 -3.43
N ALA A 8 31.20 -22.79 -4.43
CA ALA A 8 31.56 -21.48 -5.01
C ALA A 8 30.35 -20.80 -5.68
N TYR A 9 29.52 -21.56 -6.41
CA TYR A 9 28.28 -21.01 -6.99
C TYR A 9 27.28 -20.58 -5.92
N LYS A 10 27.07 -21.39 -4.87
CA LYS A 10 26.20 -21.02 -3.75
C LYS A 10 26.68 -19.77 -3.02
N ALA A 11 27.98 -19.67 -2.75
CA ALA A 11 28.57 -18.49 -2.12
C ALA A 11 28.40 -17.23 -2.98
N ARG A 12 28.62 -17.35 -4.29
CA ARG A 12 28.40 -16.24 -5.23
C ARG A 12 26.93 -15.84 -5.32
N GLU A 13 26.01 -16.79 -5.35
CA GLU A 13 24.57 -16.56 -5.36
C GLU A 13 24.12 -15.85 -4.07
N GLU A 14 24.61 -16.31 -2.92
CA GLU A 14 24.33 -15.68 -1.63
C GLU A 14 24.90 -14.27 -1.53
N GLN A 15 26.09 -14.03 -2.08
CA GLN A 15 26.69 -12.69 -2.16
C GLN A 15 25.82 -11.75 -3.02
N LEU A 16 25.38 -12.22 -4.19
CA LEU A 16 24.51 -11.44 -5.08
C LEU A 16 23.15 -11.16 -4.45
N ALA A 17 22.54 -12.17 -3.82
CA ALA A 17 21.28 -12.00 -3.11
C ALA A 17 21.40 -11.01 -1.95
N SER A 18 22.50 -11.07 -1.19
CA SER A 18 22.79 -10.16 -0.09
C SER A 18 23.03 -8.73 -0.59
N ALA A 19 23.79 -8.56 -1.68
CA ALA A 19 23.99 -7.26 -2.32
C ALA A 19 22.65 -6.66 -2.80
N ALA A 20 21.81 -7.46 -3.48
CA ALA A 20 20.50 -7.02 -3.95
C ALA A 20 19.59 -6.57 -2.79
N ARG A 21 19.54 -7.33 -1.69
CA ARG A 21 18.79 -6.95 -0.48
C ARG A 21 19.32 -5.65 0.13
N ASN A 22 20.64 -5.48 0.19
CA ASN A 22 21.26 -4.26 0.70
C ASN A 22 20.95 -3.04 -0.16
N TYR A 23 21.01 -3.17 -1.49
CA TYR A 23 20.63 -2.09 -2.40
C TYR A 23 19.17 -1.72 -2.23
N LYS A 24 18.26 -2.70 -2.18
CA LYS A 24 16.84 -2.47 -1.93
C LYS A 24 16.60 -1.72 -0.61
N LYS A 25 17.34 -2.08 0.45
CA LYS A 25 17.26 -1.38 1.74
C LYS A 25 17.75 0.07 1.63
N ARG A 26 18.93 0.29 1.07
CA ARG A 26 19.48 1.64 0.87
C ARG A 26 18.57 2.52 0.02
N MET A 27 17.97 1.95 -1.02
CA MET A 27 17.04 2.67 -1.90
C MET A 27 15.79 3.12 -1.15
N LYS A 28 15.22 2.26 -0.30
CA LYS A 28 14.10 2.64 0.59
C LYS A 28 14.49 3.74 1.58
N ASP A 29 15.70 3.68 2.14
CA ASP A 29 16.18 4.69 3.09
C ASP A 29 16.40 6.05 2.41
N ILE A 30 16.91 6.06 1.17
CA ILE A 30 17.04 7.28 0.35
C ILE A 30 15.65 7.86 0.04
N TYR A 31 14.69 7.00 -0.34
CA TYR A 31 13.33 7.44 -0.63
C TYR A 31 12.66 8.11 0.57
N LYS A 32 12.80 7.54 1.78
CA LYS A 32 12.29 8.16 3.02
C LYS A 32 12.89 9.54 3.26
N LYS A 33 14.20 9.70 3.05
CA LYS A 33 14.88 11.00 3.18
C LYS A 33 14.38 12.00 2.13
N HIS A 34 14.13 11.53 0.91
CA HIS A 34 13.53 12.34 -0.16
C HIS A 34 12.13 12.84 0.23
N GLU A 35 11.27 11.97 0.76
CA GLU A 35 9.93 12.38 1.25
C GLU A 35 10.03 13.43 2.38
N MET A 36 10.91 13.20 3.37
CA MET A 36 11.12 14.16 4.45
C MET A 36 11.61 15.51 3.93
N LEU A 37 12.55 15.50 2.98
CA LEU A 37 13.07 16.71 2.36
C LEU A 37 11.99 17.44 1.57
N LEU A 38 11.16 16.71 0.83
CA LEU A 38 10.02 17.28 0.13
C LEU A 38 9.09 17.99 1.11
N ILE A 39 8.69 17.36 2.21
CA ILE A 39 7.83 17.96 3.25
C ILE A 39 8.44 19.29 3.75
N ALA A 40 9.73 19.29 4.08
CA ALA A 40 10.41 20.50 4.53
C ALA A 40 10.41 21.59 3.46
N TYR A 41 10.67 21.22 2.20
CA TYR A 41 10.61 22.13 1.05
C TYR A 41 9.21 22.74 0.88
N ARG A 42 8.13 21.95 1.00
CA ARG A 42 6.75 22.45 0.92
C ARG A 42 6.49 23.51 1.98
N SER A 43 6.86 23.19 3.23
CA SER A 43 6.65 24.09 4.37
C SER A 43 7.40 25.41 4.18
N GLN A 44 8.64 25.35 3.72
CA GLN A 44 9.43 26.54 3.41
C GLN A 44 8.81 27.36 2.27
N ARG A 45 8.36 26.70 1.21
CA ARG A 45 7.76 27.34 0.05
C ARG A 45 6.46 28.05 0.40
N GLU A 46 5.61 27.43 1.21
CA GLU A 46 4.39 28.06 1.73
C GLU A 46 4.69 29.28 2.60
N GLN A 47 5.74 29.23 3.44
CA GLN A 47 6.16 30.38 4.24
C GLN A 47 6.62 31.55 3.36
N ILE A 48 7.41 31.28 2.31
CA ILE A 48 7.88 32.31 1.37
C ILE A 48 6.69 32.95 0.63
N LEU A 49 5.76 32.13 0.11
CA LEU A 49 4.55 32.63 -0.56
C LEU A 49 3.65 33.43 0.39
N GLY A 50 3.57 33.03 1.66
CA GLY A 50 2.80 33.72 2.69
C GLY A 50 3.38 35.07 3.10
N LEU A 51 4.71 35.25 3.02
CA LEU A 51 5.40 36.47 3.45
C LEU A 51 5.23 37.65 2.48
N LYS A 52 4.64 37.48 1.28
CA LYS A 52 4.42 38.54 0.27
C LYS A 52 5.61 39.49 0.06
N ASN A 53 6.83 38.99 0.22
CA ASN A 53 8.05 39.71 -0.14
C ASN A 53 8.36 39.38 -1.60
N GLU A 54 8.34 40.37 -2.48
CA GLU A 54 8.56 40.18 -3.93
C GLU A 54 10.00 39.75 -4.28
N ASP A 55 10.94 39.94 -3.36
CA ASP A 55 12.36 39.60 -3.57
C ASP A 55 12.70 38.11 -3.39
N LEU A 56 11.77 37.30 -2.87
CA LEU A 56 12.01 35.90 -2.56
C LEU A 56 11.30 34.97 -3.55
N ASP A 57 12.08 34.32 -4.40
CA ASP A 57 11.58 33.25 -5.28
C ASP A 57 11.28 31.98 -4.47
N ALA A 58 10.05 31.50 -4.58
CA ALA A 58 9.57 30.27 -3.95
C ALA A 58 10.11 29.00 -4.64
N GLY A 59 10.64 29.13 -5.86
CA GLY A 59 11.20 28.04 -6.63
C GLY A 59 10.16 27.10 -7.26
N PRO A 60 10.64 26.05 -7.97
CA PRO A 60 9.82 25.13 -8.76
C PRO A 60 8.79 24.35 -7.92
N SER A 61 7.80 23.76 -8.58
CA SER A 61 6.75 23.02 -7.89
C SER A 61 7.28 21.71 -7.31
N GLU A 62 6.81 21.33 -6.13
CA GLU A 62 7.08 20.02 -5.52
C GLU A 62 6.63 18.83 -6.38
N VAL A 63 5.73 19.08 -7.34
CA VAL A 63 5.23 18.10 -8.32
C VAL A 63 6.35 17.67 -9.27
N GLU A 64 7.34 18.52 -9.53
CA GLU A 64 8.48 18.21 -10.40
C GLU A 64 9.46 17.20 -9.76
N PHE A 65 9.39 17.03 -8.44
CA PHE A 65 10.30 16.16 -7.68
C PHE A 65 9.66 14.83 -7.26
N VAL A 66 8.51 14.48 -7.84
CA VAL A 66 7.81 13.22 -7.52
C VAL A 66 8.56 12.04 -8.14
N VAL A 67 8.94 11.08 -7.31
CA VAL A 67 9.53 9.80 -7.76
C VAL A 67 8.40 8.89 -8.24
N THR A 68 8.46 8.43 -9.50
CA THR A 68 7.43 7.60 -10.15
C THR A 68 7.67 6.09 -10.03
N ASP A 69 8.81 5.66 -9.47
CA ASP A 69 9.18 4.24 -9.38
C ASP A 69 8.25 3.43 -8.47
N SER A 70 7.33 2.68 -9.08
CA SER A 70 6.33 1.84 -8.41
C SER A 70 6.88 0.79 -7.45
N GLU A 71 8.14 0.37 -7.59
CA GLU A 71 8.78 -0.58 -6.66
C GLU A 71 9.26 0.05 -5.35
N LEU A 72 9.38 1.39 -5.33
CA LEU A 72 9.86 2.18 -4.20
C LEU A 72 8.72 2.83 -3.42
N LEU A 73 7.63 3.13 -4.11
CA LEU A 73 6.43 3.72 -3.51
C LEU A 73 5.63 2.66 -2.75
N SER A 74 5.19 3.01 -1.53
CA SER A 74 4.10 2.24 -0.91
C SER A 74 2.79 2.50 -1.69
N GLY A 75 1.85 1.56 -1.67
CA GLY A 75 0.55 1.76 -2.35
C GLY A 75 -0.16 3.05 -1.91
N GLN A 76 0.02 3.46 -0.65
CA GLN A 76 -0.48 4.74 -0.14
C GLN A 76 0.22 5.95 -0.77
N ALA A 77 1.54 5.89 -0.99
CA ALA A 77 2.30 6.96 -1.63
C ALA A 77 1.95 7.10 -3.12
N GLN A 78 1.68 6.00 -3.81
CA GLN A 78 1.19 6.02 -5.20
C GLN A 78 -0.17 6.71 -5.30
N GLU A 79 -1.09 6.37 -4.41
CA GLU A 79 -2.42 6.96 -4.39
C GLU A 79 -2.36 8.47 -4.06
N LEU A 80 -1.51 8.87 -3.11
CA LEU A 80 -1.27 10.28 -2.82
C LEU A 80 -0.70 11.05 -4.02
N ASN A 81 0.17 10.42 -4.83
CA ASN A 81 0.70 11.07 -6.03
C ASN A 81 -0.37 11.26 -7.11
N ARG A 82 -1.21 10.26 -7.35
CA ARG A 82 -2.36 10.38 -8.27
C ARG A 82 -3.31 11.50 -7.85
N LEU A 83 -3.68 11.53 -6.56
CA LEU A 83 -4.55 12.58 -6.03
C LEU A 83 -3.94 13.98 -6.14
N ARG A 84 -2.61 14.10 -6.06
CA ARG A 84 -1.91 15.39 -6.26
C ARG A 84 -1.96 15.83 -7.73
N GLU A 85 -1.76 14.90 -8.66
CA GLU A 85 -1.88 15.17 -10.11
C GLU A 85 -3.30 15.60 -10.48
N ASP A 86 -4.31 14.87 -10.01
CA ASP A 86 -5.72 15.21 -10.21
C ASP A 86 -6.06 16.59 -9.65
N LYS A 87 -5.60 16.88 -8.43
CA LYS A 87 -5.76 18.21 -7.82
C LYS A 87 -5.12 19.30 -8.69
N ALA A 88 -3.88 19.12 -9.14
CA ALA A 88 -3.19 20.11 -9.97
C ALA A 88 -3.91 20.35 -11.32
N CYS A 89 -4.45 19.27 -11.90
CA CYS A 89 -5.25 19.35 -13.13
C CYS A 89 -6.54 20.15 -12.91
N LEU A 90 -7.29 19.83 -11.84
CA LEU A 90 -8.53 20.53 -11.49
C LEU A 90 -8.30 22.00 -11.15
N GLU A 91 -7.24 22.33 -10.41
CA GLU A 91 -6.89 23.73 -10.13
C GLU A 91 -6.56 24.51 -11.40
N SER A 92 -5.90 23.87 -12.37
CA SER A 92 -5.59 24.50 -13.67
C SER A 92 -6.86 24.73 -14.50
N GLN A 93 -7.80 23.77 -14.49
CA GLN A 93 -9.11 23.94 -15.13
C GLN A 93 -9.93 25.08 -14.49
N LEU A 94 -9.89 25.21 -13.16
CA LEU A 94 -10.55 26.31 -12.44
C LEU A 94 -9.93 27.67 -12.79
N ARG A 95 -8.59 27.78 -12.86
CA ARG A 95 -7.89 29.00 -13.28
C ARG A 95 -8.33 29.42 -14.69
N ASN A 96 -8.32 28.48 -15.64
CA ASN A 96 -8.73 28.73 -17.02
C ASN A 96 -10.20 29.16 -17.14
N GLY A 97 -11.10 28.54 -16.35
CA GLY A 97 -12.52 28.91 -16.31
C GLY A 97 -12.77 30.31 -15.74
N LEU A 98 -12.04 30.69 -14.69
CA LEU A 98 -12.10 32.03 -14.09
C LEU A 98 -11.62 33.12 -15.05
N GLU A 99 -10.57 32.84 -15.85
CA GLU A 99 -10.07 33.76 -16.87
C GLU A 99 -11.07 33.95 -18.02
N GLN A 100 -11.78 32.89 -18.44
CA GLN A 100 -12.86 32.97 -19.43
C GLN A 100 -14.03 33.85 -18.97
N VAL A 101 -14.40 33.79 -17.68
CA VAL A 101 -15.47 34.61 -17.10
C VAL A 101 -15.03 36.07 -16.95
N LYS A 102 -13.77 36.33 -16.59
CA LYS A 102 -13.23 37.71 -16.53
C LYS A 102 -13.05 38.35 -17.91
N GLY A 103 -12.71 37.57 -18.93
CA GLY A 103 -12.60 38.07 -20.32
C GLY A 103 -13.93 38.39 -21.00
N SER A 104 -15.06 37.96 -20.42
CA SER A 104 -16.40 38.15 -20.98
C SER A 104 -17.22 39.23 -20.25
N GLY A 105 -16.57 40.09 -19.46
CA GLY A 105 -17.21 41.01 -18.52
C GLY A 105 -17.03 42.50 -18.86
N GLU A 106 -17.33 42.92 -20.09
CA GLU A 106 -17.54 44.34 -20.43
C GLU A 106 -18.69 44.50 -21.45
N MET A 107 -19.95 44.33 -21.03
CA MET A 107 -21.10 45.03 -21.61
C MET A 107 -22.39 44.82 -20.78
N GLY A 108 -22.98 45.93 -20.31
CA GLY A 108 -24.38 46.04 -19.87
C GLY A 108 -24.65 45.49 -18.46
N GLY A 109 -25.12 46.27 -17.49
CA GLY A 109 -26.20 47.26 -17.61
C GLY A 109 -27.52 46.60 -17.19
N ASP A 110 -27.72 46.56 -15.88
CA ASP A 110 -28.96 46.35 -15.11
C ASP A 110 -30.06 45.43 -15.68
N CYS A 111 -30.29 44.29 -15.01
CA CYS A 111 -31.63 43.69 -14.94
C CYS A 111 -31.73 42.81 -13.70
N TRP A 112 -32.13 43.44 -12.59
CA TRP A 112 -32.79 42.76 -11.48
C TRP A 112 -34.17 42.29 -11.94
N LEU A 113 -34.28 41.05 -12.43
CA LEU A 113 -35.56 40.34 -12.50
C LEU A 113 -35.38 38.81 -12.43
N GLU A 114 -35.88 38.25 -11.33
CA GLU A 114 -36.41 36.89 -11.14
C GLU A 114 -35.55 35.70 -11.56
N SER A 115 -34.68 35.29 -10.64
CA SER A 115 -34.10 33.95 -10.59
C SER A 115 -35.06 32.97 -9.87
N GLU A 116 -36.14 32.55 -10.53
CA GLU A 116 -37.03 31.48 -10.02
C GLU A 116 -36.85 30.12 -10.72
N THR A 117 -35.89 30.01 -11.66
CA THR A 117 -35.58 28.75 -12.36
C THR A 117 -34.19 28.19 -12.07
N ARG A 118 -33.50 28.66 -11.02
CA ARG A 118 -32.18 28.14 -10.60
C ARG A 118 -32.23 27.18 -9.39
N GLY A 119 -33.42 26.85 -8.88
CA GLY A 119 -33.57 25.98 -7.70
C GLY A 119 -33.77 24.49 -7.97
N LYS A 120 -34.14 24.08 -9.20
CA LYS A 120 -34.67 22.72 -9.45
C LYS A 120 -33.70 21.73 -10.11
N VAL A 121 -32.60 22.20 -10.70
CA VAL A 121 -31.65 21.34 -11.45
C VAL A 121 -30.58 20.70 -10.56
N ASN A 122 -30.38 21.17 -9.32
CA ASN A 122 -29.31 20.69 -8.45
C ASN A 122 -29.75 19.63 -7.42
N ASP A 123 -31.05 19.52 -7.13
CA ASP A 123 -31.53 18.63 -6.06
C ASP A 123 -31.51 17.16 -6.49
N GLY A 124 -31.92 16.88 -7.74
CA GLY A 124 -31.82 15.54 -8.33
C GLY A 124 -30.39 15.05 -8.48
N ASN A 125 -29.47 15.94 -8.87
CA ASN A 125 -28.05 15.60 -9.03
C ASN A 125 -27.38 15.31 -7.68
N TRP A 126 -27.76 16.05 -6.63
CA TRP A 126 -27.28 15.83 -5.27
C TRP A 126 -27.86 14.57 -4.62
N MET A 127 -29.15 14.26 -4.88
CA MET A 127 -29.76 13.00 -4.48
C MET A 127 -29.12 11.80 -5.17
N GLU A 128 -28.78 11.93 -6.46
CA GLU A 128 -28.07 10.88 -7.20
C GLU A 128 -26.66 10.67 -6.66
N LEU A 129 -25.90 11.73 -6.36
CA LEU A 129 -24.58 11.60 -5.74
C LEU A 129 -24.65 10.90 -4.37
N LYS A 130 -25.63 11.26 -3.53
CA LYS A 130 -25.86 10.58 -2.24
C LYS A 130 -26.27 9.12 -2.41
N LYS A 131 -27.00 8.79 -3.48
CA LYS A 131 -27.36 7.42 -3.81
C LYS A 131 -26.11 6.64 -4.25
N GLN A 132 -25.30 7.18 -5.16
CA GLN A 132 -24.04 6.58 -5.59
C GLN A 132 -23.07 6.35 -4.43
N MET A 133 -22.92 7.30 -3.51
CA MET A 133 -22.09 7.12 -2.31
C MET A 133 -22.60 5.99 -1.42
N ARG A 134 -23.92 5.87 -1.24
CA ARG A 134 -24.52 4.76 -0.49
C ARG A 134 -24.33 3.43 -1.20
N GLU A 135 -24.55 3.40 -2.52
CA GLU A 135 -24.35 2.20 -3.34
C GLU A 135 -22.91 1.76 -3.28
N PHE A 136 -21.93 2.65 -3.50
CA PHE A 136 -20.50 2.35 -3.37
C PHE A 136 -20.17 1.79 -1.98
N THR A 137 -20.67 2.43 -0.91
CA THR A 137 -20.44 1.95 0.46
C THR A 137 -21.01 0.55 0.67
N LEU A 138 -22.23 0.29 0.18
CA LEU A 138 -22.89 -1.00 0.32
C LEU A 138 -22.22 -2.08 -0.52
N THR A 139 -21.84 -1.79 -1.77
CA THR A 139 -21.15 -2.74 -2.66
C THR A 139 -19.78 -3.09 -2.10
N THR A 140 -19.00 -2.10 -1.67
CA THR A 140 -17.69 -2.35 -1.05
C THR A 140 -17.83 -3.12 0.26
N GLN A 141 -18.87 -2.84 1.06
CA GLN A 141 -19.13 -3.61 2.27
C GLN A 141 -19.48 -5.07 1.96
N GLU A 142 -20.35 -5.32 0.97
CA GLU A 142 -20.73 -6.67 0.54
C GLU A 142 -19.52 -7.45 -0.01
N GLU A 143 -18.69 -6.81 -0.83
CA GLU A 143 -17.44 -7.40 -1.35
C GLU A 143 -16.52 -7.83 -0.20
N LEU A 144 -16.26 -6.94 0.77
CA LEU A 144 -15.43 -7.24 1.94
C LEU A 144 -16.02 -8.36 2.81
N GLU A 145 -17.33 -8.39 3.00
CA GLU A 145 -18.00 -9.46 3.76
C GLU A 145 -17.90 -10.80 3.02
N SER A 146 -18.03 -10.79 1.69
CA SER A 146 -17.87 -11.97 0.86
C SER A 146 -16.42 -12.51 0.92
N GLU A 147 -15.42 -11.64 0.80
CA GLU A 147 -14.00 -11.99 0.91
C GLU A 147 -13.67 -12.52 2.30
N ARG A 148 -14.16 -11.85 3.35
CA ARG A 148 -14.02 -12.31 4.74
C ARG A 148 -14.63 -13.70 4.91
N GLY A 149 -15.79 -13.96 4.31
CA GLY A 149 -16.45 -15.27 4.29
C GLY A 149 -15.60 -16.34 3.62
N GLN A 150 -15.05 -16.05 2.43
CA GLN A 150 -14.18 -16.96 1.68
C GLN A 150 -12.86 -17.25 2.41
N LEU A 151 -12.23 -16.23 3.00
CA LEU A 151 -11.01 -16.40 3.77
C LEU A 151 -11.26 -17.22 5.04
N SER A 152 -12.39 -16.97 5.72
CA SER A 152 -12.79 -17.73 6.90
C SER A 152 -13.05 -19.21 6.59
N SER A 153 -13.70 -19.51 5.46
CA SER A 153 -13.91 -20.91 5.05
C SER A 153 -12.59 -21.60 4.69
N ARG A 154 -11.68 -20.91 3.98
CA ARG A 154 -10.35 -21.44 3.65
C ARG A 154 -9.51 -21.68 4.91
N LEU A 155 -9.53 -20.75 5.87
CA LEU A 155 -8.86 -20.87 7.15
C LEU A 155 -9.29 -22.16 7.87
N LYS A 156 -10.60 -22.37 8.03
CA LYS A 156 -11.15 -23.57 8.70
C LYS A 156 -10.69 -24.87 8.04
N VAL A 157 -10.65 -24.92 6.71
CA VAL A 157 -10.17 -26.10 5.98
C VAL A 157 -8.69 -26.34 6.29
N THR A 158 -7.85 -25.30 6.23
CA THR A 158 -6.42 -25.43 6.51
C THR A 158 -6.13 -25.76 7.98
N GLU A 159 -6.93 -25.23 8.92
CA GLU A 159 -6.87 -25.60 10.34
C GLU A 159 -7.20 -27.09 10.54
N GLY A 160 -8.21 -27.60 9.84
CA GLY A 160 -8.53 -29.04 9.83
C GLY A 160 -7.37 -29.89 9.30
N GLN A 161 -6.78 -29.50 8.17
CA GLN A 161 -5.61 -30.20 7.61
C GLN A 161 -4.40 -30.18 8.56
N LEU A 162 -4.17 -29.05 9.24
CA LEU A 162 -3.11 -28.96 10.26
C LEU A 162 -3.38 -29.88 11.44
N ALA A 163 -4.62 -29.96 11.92
CA ALA A 163 -5.01 -30.88 12.98
C ALA A 163 -4.79 -32.34 12.57
N GLU A 164 -5.15 -32.72 11.34
CA GLU A 164 -4.91 -34.08 10.81
C GLU A 164 -3.42 -34.42 10.73
N LEU A 165 -2.59 -33.47 10.26
CA LEU A 165 -1.13 -33.65 10.21
C LEU A 165 -0.52 -33.75 11.60
N GLN A 166 -0.98 -32.94 12.55
CA GLN A 166 -0.56 -33.02 13.94
C GLN A 166 -0.89 -34.39 14.55
N ASP A 167 -2.13 -34.86 14.35
CA ASP A 167 -2.57 -36.20 14.75
C ASP A 167 -1.71 -37.31 14.14
N TYR A 168 -1.34 -37.16 12.86
CA TYR A 168 -0.47 -38.11 12.18
C TYR A 168 0.92 -38.14 12.82
N VAL A 169 1.52 -36.97 13.06
CA VAL A 169 2.83 -36.85 13.72
C VAL A 169 2.79 -37.48 15.10
N ASP A 170 1.79 -37.15 15.92
CA ASP A 170 1.67 -37.67 17.29
C ASP A 170 1.52 -39.21 17.32
N LYS A 171 0.68 -39.77 16.43
CA LYS A 171 0.52 -41.22 16.28
C LYS A 171 1.83 -41.90 15.86
N HIS A 172 2.56 -41.32 14.91
CA HIS A 172 3.78 -41.96 14.38
C HIS A 172 4.98 -41.77 15.32
N LEU A 173 5.10 -40.62 16.00
CA LEU A 173 6.13 -40.41 17.03
C LEU A 173 6.00 -41.42 18.17
N GLY A 174 4.77 -41.70 18.63
CA GLY A 174 4.52 -42.74 19.63
C GLY A 174 4.98 -44.12 19.16
N ARG A 175 4.53 -44.53 17.96
CA ARG A 175 4.92 -45.82 17.36
C ARG A 175 6.42 -45.95 17.15
N TYR A 176 7.09 -44.90 16.67
CA TYR A 176 8.53 -44.94 16.48
C TYR A 176 9.28 -45.04 17.80
N LYS A 177 8.82 -44.36 18.87
CA LYS A 177 9.40 -44.51 20.21
C LYS A 177 9.29 -45.96 20.70
N GLU A 178 8.11 -46.55 20.58
CA GLU A 178 7.86 -47.95 20.96
C GLU A 178 8.73 -48.92 20.15
N GLU A 179 8.83 -48.72 18.83
CA GLU A 179 9.63 -49.57 17.96
C GLU A 179 11.13 -49.43 18.25
N ILE A 180 11.62 -48.22 18.53
CA ILE A 180 13.01 -48.00 18.97
C ILE A 180 13.28 -48.76 20.27
N VAL A 181 12.36 -48.72 21.24
CA VAL A 181 12.50 -49.47 22.50
C VAL A 181 12.48 -50.98 22.24
N ARG A 182 11.58 -51.47 21.38
CA ARG A 182 11.50 -52.89 20.99
C ARG A 182 12.79 -53.37 20.34
N LEU A 183 13.33 -52.61 19.38
CA LEU A 183 14.58 -52.91 18.67
C LEU A 183 15.79 -52.88 19.63
N ARG A 184 15.86 -51.90 20.54
CA ARG A 184 16.92 -51.82 21.56
C ARG A 184 16.93 -53.04 22.48
N LYS A 185 15.75 -53.49 22.92
CA LYS A 185 15.60 -54.73 23.71
C LYS A 185 16.10 -55.96 22.93
N LEU A 186 15.74 -56.06 21.65
CA LEU A 186 16.18 -57.17 20.79
C LEU A 186 17.69 -57.22 20.59
N ILE A 187 18.35 -56.05 20.58
CA ILE A 187 19.80 -55.91 20.40
C ILE A 187 20.56 -56.02 21.75
N GLY A 188 19.85 -56.06 22.89
CA GLY A 188 20.48 -56.08 24.22
C GLY A 188 21.12 -54.75 24.63
N SER A 189 20.80 -53.66 23.94
CA SER A 189 21.31 -52.31 24.18
C SER A 189 20.36 -51.54 25.11
N GLU A 190 20.26 -51.97 26.37
CA GLU A 190 19.55 -51.22 27.42
C GLU A 190 20.39 -50.03 27.91
N VAL A 191 20.50 -48.98 27.09
CA VAL A 191 20.97 -47.68 27.57
C VAL A 191 19.73 -46.86 27.95
N PRO A 192 19.53 -46.52 29.24
CA PRO A 192 18.39 -45.72 29.68
C PRO A 192 18.48 -44.33 29.05
N LEU A 193 17.51 -43.97 28.22
CA LEU A 193 17.36 -42.62 27.73
C LEU A 193 16.64 -41.79 28.80
N ASN A 194 17.41 -41.22 29.71
CA ASN A 194 16.97 -40.08 30.52
C ASN A 194 16.76 -38.89 29.59
N TYR A 195 15.57 -38.77 29.01
CA TYR A 195 15.11 -37.51 28.46
C TYR A 195 14.31 -36.79 29.55
N GLN A 196 15.00 -35.93 30.31
CA GLN A 196 14.34 -34.84 31.03
C GLN A 196 13.85 -33.84 29.98
N CYS A 197 12.53 -33.74 29.86
CA CYS A 197 11.88 -32.54 29.32
C CYS A 197 11.89 -31.44 30.39
#